data_AF-A0A371I4S2-F1
#
_entry.id   AF-A0A371I4S2-F1
#
_cell.length_a   1.000
_cell.length_b   1.000
_cell.length_c   1.000
_cell.angle_alpha   90.00
_cell.angle_beta   90.00
_cell.angle_gamma   90.00
#
_symmetry.space_group_name_H-M   'P 1'
#
loop_
_entity.id
_entity.type
_entity.pdbx_description
1 polymer ?
#
loop_
_entity_poly.entity_id
_entity_poly.type
_entity_poly.pdbx_seq_one_letter_code
_entity_poly.pdbx_strand_id
1 'polypeptide(L)'
;MPATQLPDSNQVGQTVSRPIGEVSPPKPPTELKSLPNHLKYTYLGQVLEKLAGKSHYYFLDGYSKYMQIHIAPKDQHKTTFTCPFGTFAYTRMPFGLCNAPSTF
;
A
#
# COMPACT_ATOMS: atom_id res chain seq x y z
N MET A 1 15.13 4.96 9.26
CA MET A 1 13.91 4.14 9.07
C MET A 1 12.82 5.01 8.46
N PRO A 2 11.98 4.54 7.53
CA PRO A 2 10.96 5.34 6.86
C PRO A 2 9.71 5.57 7.73
N ALA A 3 9.91 5.67 9.05
CA ALA A 3 8.85 5.90 10.02
C ALA A 3 9.36 6.83 11.11
N THR A 4 8.49 7.73 11.55
CA THR A 4 8.77 8.74 12.59
C THR A 4 7.92 8.44 13.81
N GLN A 5 8.50 8.54 15.00
CA GLN A 5 7.79 8.39 16.26
C GLN A 5 6.81 9.55 16.46
N LEU A 6 5.57 9.24 16.81
CA LEU A 6 4.58 10.25 17.18
C LEU A 6 4.79 10.67 18.65
N PRO A 7 4.62 11.96 18.99
CA PRO A 7 4.72 12.42 20.37
C PRO A 7 3.61 11.80 21.23
N ASP A 8 3.99 11.17 22.35
CA ASP A 8 3.09 10.48 23.27
C ASP A 8 2.29 11.51 24.09
N SER A 9 0.99 11.65 23.82
CA SER A 9 0.09 12.52 24.58
C SER A 9 -0.67 11.70 25.62
N ASN A 10 -0.05 11.39 26.76
CA ASN A 10 -0.74 10.70 27.86
C ASN A 10 -0.31 11.23 29.25
N GLN A 11 -1.05 12.23 29.75
CA GLN A 11 -1.53 12.26 31.15
C GLN A 11 -2.89 12.98 31.19
N VAL A 12 -3.83 12.39 31.94
CA VAL A 12 -5.18 12.88 32.37
C VAL A 12 -6.40 12.35 31.61
N GLY A 13 -7.14 11.44 32.28
CA GLY A 13 -8.61 11.38 32.24
C GLY A 13 -9.25 10.07 31.73
N GLN A 14 -9.63 9.16 32.63
CA GLN A 14 -10.56 8.05 32.34
C GLN A 14 -12.02 8.55 32.29
N THR A 15 -12.84 8.08 31.33
CA THR A 15 -14.28 7.78 31.51
C THR A 15 -14.75 6.83 30.39
N VAL A 16 -15.45 5.77 30.81
CA VAL A 16 -16.03 4.66 30.03
C VAL A 16 -17.15 5.12 29.08
N SER A 17 -17.21 4.53 27.87
CA SER A 17 -18.42 3.87 27.30
C SER A 17 -18.12 3.32 25.90
N ARG A 18 -18.29 2.00 25.70
CA ARG A 18 -18.35 1.37 24.36
C ARG A 18 -19.74 1.61 23.76
N PRO A 19 -19.87 2.09 22.52
CA PRO A 19 -21.07 1.84 21.73
C PRO A 19 -20.87 0.57 20.89
N ILE A 20 -21.77 -0.39 21.09
CA ILE A 20 -21.99 -1.51 20.18
C ILE A 20 -22.81 -0.98 19.00
N GLY A 21 -22.36 -1.32 17.79
CA GLY A 21 -23.25 -1.50 16.65
C GLY A 21 -23.42 -0.31 15.72
N GLU A 22 -22.49 -0.16 14.78
CA GLU A 22 -22.86 0.28 13.43
C GLU A 22 -22.11 -0.61 12.43
N VAL A 23 -22.74 -1.71 12.05
CA VAL A 23 -22.28 -2.55 10.94
C VAL A 23 -22.45 -1.72 9.68
N SER A 24 -21.33 -1.23 9.14
CA SER A 24 -21.28 -0.64 7.81
C SER A 24 -21.91 -1.61 6.81
N PRO A 25 -22.81 -1.16 5.91
CA PRO A 25 -23.40 -2.04 4.92
C PRO A 25 -22.29 -2.75 4.13
N PRO A 26 -22.46 -4.03 3.79
CA PRO A 26 -21.45 -4.77 3.03
C PRO A 26 -21.21 -4.02 1.72
N LYS A 27 -19.96 -3.60 1.50
CA LYS A 27 -19.54 -3.03 0.22
C LYS A 27 -19.95 -4.03 -0.88
N PRO A 28 -20.65 -3.59 -1.93
CA PRO A 28 -21.00 -4.48 -3.03
C PRO A 28 -19.71 -5.12 -3.56
N PRO A 29 -19.74 -6.41 -3.96
CA PRO A 29 -18.59 -7.02 -4.59
C PRO A 29 -18.23 -6.17 -5.81
N THR A 30 -17.13 -5.42 -5.72
CA THR A 30 -16.53 -4.81 -6.90
C THR A 30 -15.94 -5.98 -7.69
N GLU A 31 -16.77 -6.67 -8.46
CA GLU A 31 -16.28 -7.65 -9.42
C GLU A 31 -15.39 -6.90 -10.41
N LEU A 32 -14.09 -7.03 -10.18
CA LEU A 32 -13.08 -6.61 -11.13
C LEU A 32 -13.28 -7.50 -12.36
N LYS A 33 -13.90 -6.95 -13.42
CA LYS A 33 -14.12 -7.68 -14.67
C LYS A 33 -12.82 -8.38 -15.06
N SER A 34 -12.85 -9.71 -15.07
CA SER A 34 -11.68 -10.52 -15.43
C SER A 34 -11.19 -10.07 -16.79
N LEU A 35 -9.95 -9.56 -16.85
CA LEU A 35 -9.32 -9.17 -18.10
C LEU A 35 -9.37 -10.37 -19.07
N PRO A 36 -10.02 -10.24 -20.24
CA PRO A 36 -10.12 -11.31 -21.21
C PRO A 36 -8.75 -11.94 -21.51
N ASN A 37 -8.68 -13.27 -21.54
CA ASN A 37 -7.40 -13.98 -21.69
C ASN A 37 -6.63 -13.56 -22.95
N HIS A 38 -7.33 -13.23 -24.04
CA HIS A 38 -6.70 -12.74 -25.26
C HIS A 38 -5.92 -11.43 -25.03
N LEU A 39 -6.41 -10.50 -24.19
CA LEU A 39 -5.70 -9.25 -23.89
C LEU A 39 -4.43 -9.49 -23.08
N LYS A 40 -4.44 -10.48 -22.17
CA LYS A 40 -3.27 -10.87 -21.38
C LYS A 40 -2.13 -11.36 -22.28
N TYR A 41 -2.44 -12.26 -23.21
CA TYR A 41 -1.44 -12.83 -24.11
C TYR A 41 -0.98 -11.84 -25.20
N THR A 42 -1.88 -10.98 -25.69
CA THR A 42 -1.49 -9.92 -26.64
C THR A 42 -0.48 -8.96 -26.03
N TYR A 43 -0.66 -8.57 -24.76
CA TYR A 43 0.29 -7.69 -24.07
C TYR A 43 1.65 -8.37 -23.88
N LEU A 44 1.66 -9.62 -23.40
CA LEU A 44 2.89 -10.38 -23.22
C LEU A 44 3.63 -10.61 -24.54
N GLY A 45 2.91 -10.91 -25.63
CA GLY A 45 3.49 -11.10 -26.96
C GLY A 45 4.23 -9.87 -27.47
N GLN A 46 3.66 -8.67 -27.32
CA GLN A 46 4.31 -7.42 -27.72
C GLN A 46 5.59 -7.13 -26.93
N VAL A 47 5.60 -7.46 -25.63
CA VAL A 47 6.80 -7.31 -24.80
C VAL A 47 7.87 -8.30 -25.22
N LEU A 48 7.49 -9.56 -25.46
CA LEU A 48 8.41 -10.61 -25.91
C LEU A 48 9.02 -10.34 -27.28
N GLU A 49 8.24 -9.84 -28.23
CA GLU A 49 8.73 -9.45 -29.56
C GLU A 49 9.75 -8.31 -29.47
N LYS A 50 9.50 -7.31 -28.61
CA LYS A 50 10.47 -6.26 -28.33
C LYS A 50 11.72 -6.78 -27.65
N LEU A 51 11.65 -7.89 -26.93
CA LEU A 51 12.81 -8.50 -26.28
C LEU A 51 13.59 -9.39 -27.26
N ALA A 52 12.92 -10.06 -28.19
CA ALA A 52 13.54 -10.99 -29.15
C ALA A 52 14.80 -10.40 -29.83
N GLY A 53 15.87 -11.18 -29.86
CA GLY A 53 17.14 -10.79 -30.49
C GLY A 53 18.11 -10.00 -29.62
N LYS A 54 17.76 -9.64 -28.37
CA LYS A 54 18.72 -9.05 -27.43
C LYS A 54 19.53 -10.16 -26.74
N SER A 55 20.83 -9.98 -26.64
CA SER A 55 21.76 -10.95 -26.05
C SER A 55 21.89 -10.83 -24.52
N HIS A 56 21.52 -9.68 -23.95
CA HIS A 56 21.65 -9.39 -22.52
C HIS A 56 20.36 -8.75 -22.00
N TYR A 57 19.92 -9.21 -20.83
CA TYR A 57 18.75 -8.67 -20.11
C TYR A 57 19.09 -8.49 -18.64
N TYR A 58 18.54 -7.43 -18.05
CA TYR A 58 18.64 -7.16 -16.63
C TYR A 58 17.23 -7.07 -16.07
N PHE A 59 16.93 -7.87 -15.04
CA PHE A 59 15.70 -7.76 -14.29
C PHE A 59 15.93 -6.79 -13.13
N LEU A 60 15.14 -5.71 -13.10
CA LEU A 60 15.13 -4.78 -11.98
C LEU A 60 13.97 -5.17 -11.05
N ASP A 61 14.29 -5.65 -9.85
CA ASP A 61 13.27 -5.98 -8.86
C ASP A 61 12.75 -4.69 -8.21
N GLY A 62 11.57 -4.24 -8.63
CA GLY A 62 10.91 -3.05 -8.07
C GLY A 62 10.49 -3.19 -6.60
N TYR A 63 11.08 -4.12 -5.83
CA TYR A 63 10.68 -4.43 -4.47
C TYR A 63 10.76 -3.20 -3.57
N SER A 64 11.90 -2.52 -3.52
CA SER A 64 12.08 -1.31 -2.68
C SER A 64 11.46 -0.04 -3.26
N LYS A 65 10.85 -0.11 -4.46
CA LYS A 65 10.33 1.06 -5.18
C LYS A 65 9.28 1.78 -4.32
N TYR A 66 8.39 1.03 -3.66
CA TYR A 66 7.35 1.56 -2.77
C TYR A 66 7.91 2.44 -1.65
N MET A 67 9.03 2.04 -1.06
CA MET A 67 9.65 2.79 0.03
C MET A 67 10.31 4.11 -0.42
N GLN A 68 10.35 4.39 -1.72
CA GLN A 68 10.85 5.64 -2.28
C GLN A 68 9.76 6.69 -2.50
N ILE A 69 8.47 6.35 -2.38
CA ILE A 69 7.37 7.32 -2.56
C ILE A 69 6.99 7.92 -1.21
N HIS A 70 6.98 9.26 -1.11
CA HIS A 70 6.50 9.96 0.09
C HIS A 70 4.99 9.84 0.23
N ILE A 71 4.53 9.53 1.45
CA ILE A 71 3.12 9.67 1.82
C ILE A 71 2.85 11.15 2.09
N ALA A 72 1.74 11.67 1.57
CA ALA A 72 1.30 13.03 1.86
C ALA A 72 1.22 13.24 3.39
N PRO A 73 1.71 14.36 3.95
CA PRO A 73 1.74 14.57 5.40
C PRO A 73 0.37 14.36 6.07
N LYS A 74 -0.72 14.70 5.37
CA LYS A 74 -2.10 14.52 5.82
C LYS A 74 -2.50 13.05 5.97
N ASP A 75 -1.88 12.12 5.25
CA ASP A 75 -2.23 10.70 5.23
C ASP A 75 -1.28 9.82 6.06
N GLN A 76 -0.17 10.37 6.58
CA GLN A 76 0.79 9.62 7.40
C GLN A 76 0.18 9.07 8.70
N HIS A 77 -0.82 9.74 9.27
CA HIS A 77 -1.53 9.24 10.45
C HIS A 77 -2.29 7.93 10.18
N LYS A 78 -2.68 7.66 8.92
CA LYS A 78 -3.38 6.44 8.51
C LYS A 78 -2.46 5.24 8.38
N THR A 79 -1.15 5.48 8.32
CA THR A 79 -0.11 4.45 8.25
C THR A 79 0.59 4.28 9.60
N THR A 80 -0.14 4.58 10.68
CA THR A 80 0.37 4.41 12.04
C THR A 80 0.37 2.95 12.45
N PHE A 81 1.42 2.54 13.15
CA PHE A 81 1.50 1.23 13.79
C PHE A 81 2.05 1.38 15.20
N THR A 82 1.52 0.56 16.11
CA THR A 82 1.96 0.52 17.51
C THR A 82 2.82 -0.73 17.71
N CYS A 83 3.98 -0.55 18.31
CA CYS A 83 4.81 -1.65 18.80
C CYS A 83 5.18 -1.39 20.28
N PRO A 84 5.78 -2.35 21.00
CA PRO A 84 6.16 -2.17 22.40
C PRO A 84 7.08 -0.96 22.66
N PHE A 85 7.74 -0.44 21.62
CA PHE A 85 8.66 0.69 21.70
C PHE A 85 8.00 2.04 21.39
N GLY A 86 6.70 2.05 21.07
CA GLY A 86 5.93 3.27 20.82
C GLY A 86 5.05 3.21 19.57
N THR A 87 4.45 4.36 19.25
CA THR A 87 3.62 4.55 18.05
C THR A 87 4.43 5.27 16.97
N PHE A 88 4.45 4.68 15.78
CA PHE A 88 5.21 5.19 14.64
C PHE A 88 4.29 5.41 13.44
N ALA A 89 4.57 6.42 12.62
CA ALA A 89 3.88 6.68 11.36
C ALA A 89 4.85 6.55 10.19
N TYR A 90 4.46 5.85 9.12
CA TYR A 90 5.29 5.76 7.91
C TYR A 90 5.34 7.09 7.15
N THR A 91 6.54 7.52 6.77
CA THR A 91 6.77 8.69 5.90
C THR A 91 6.82 8.32 4.42
N ARG A 92 7.09 7.04 4.12
CA ARG A 92 7.13 6.46 2.78
C ARG A 92 6.14 5.31 2.67
N MET A 93 5.63 5.03 1.47
CA MET A 93 4.64 3.96 1.29
C MET A 93 5.18 2.61 1.77
N PRO A 94 4.62 2.03 2.84
CA PRO A 94 4.96 0.67 3.24
C PRO A 94 4.32 -0.34 2.28
N PHE A 95 4.82 -1.57 2.33
CA PHE A 95 4.17 -2.69 1.65
C PHE A 95 2.76 -2.94 2.22
N GLY A 96 1.86 -3.42 1.37
CA GLY A 96 0.51 -3.81 1.78
C GLY A 96 -0.51 -2.67 1.80
N LEU A 97 -0.17 -1.43 1.39
CA LEU A 97 -1.20 -0.43 1.10
C LEU A 97 -2.00 -0.84 -0.15
N CYS A 98 -3.32 -0.94 -0.02
CA CYS A 98 -4.21 -1.29 -1.13
C CYS A 98 -4.08 -0.34 -2.34
N ASN A 99 -3.70 0.92 -2.11
CA ASN A 99 -3.56 1.93 -3.16
C ASN A 99 -2.12 2.08 -3.68
N ALA A 100 -1.17 1.32 -3.13
CA ALA A 100 0.24 1.43 -3.49
C ALA A 100 0.52 1.06 -4.96
N PRO A 101 -0.08 0.01 -5.55
CA PRO A 101 0.11 -0.30 -6.97
C PRO A 101 -0.43 0.79 -7.92
N SER A 102 -1.46 1.53 -7.52
CA SER A 102 -2.08 2.60 -8.33
C SER A 102 -1.22 3.86 -8.43
N THR A 103 -0.25 4.01 -7.52
CA THR A 103 0.66 5.16 -7.47
C THR A 103 1.94 4.91 -8.29
N PHE A 104 2.17 3.68 -8.76
CA PHE A 104 3.35 3.26 -9.53
C PHE A 104 3.13 3.22 -11.03
#